data_AF-A0A212J0S1-F1
#
_entry.id   AF-A0A212J0S1-F1
#
_cell.length_a   1.000
_cell.length_b   1.000
_cell.length_c   1.000
_cell.angle_alpha   90.00
_cell.angle_beta   90.00
_cell.angle_gamma   90.00
#
_symmetry.space_group_name_H-M   'P 1'
#
loop_
_entity.id
_entity.type
_entity.pdbx_description
1 polymer ?
#
loop_
_entity_poly.entity_id
_entity_poly.type
_entity_poly.pdbx_seq_one_letter_code
_entity_poly.pdbx_strand_id
1 'polypeptide(L)' 'MLEIVNYLQSLFPSHKDAAAALEYSERQWLNIRRTVEKGETLSPRTELWLYSKYQTLRKKK' A
#
# COMPACT_ATOMS: atom_id res chain seq x y z
N MET A 1 -8.71 -3.56 3.71
CA MET A 1 -7.28 -3.18 3.54
C MET A 1 -6.50 -4.06 2.59
N LEU A 2 -6.64 -5.39 2.66
CA LEU A 2 -5.94 -6.32 1.76
C LEU A 2 -6.16 -6.00 0.28
N GLU A 3 -7.40 -5.72 -0.13
CA GLU A 3 -7.73 -5.31 -1.50
C GLU A 3 -7.01 -4.02 -1.93
N ILE A 4 -6.92 -3.04 -1.05
CA ILE A 4 -6.25 -1.76 -1.32
C ILE A 4 -4.75 -2.00 -1.54
N VAL A 5 -4.12 -2.78 -0.65
CA VAL A 5 -2.69 -3.11 -0.75
C VAL A 5 -2.40 -3.92 -2.02
N ASN A 6 -3.25 -4.88 -2.36
CA ASN A 6 -3.12 -5.67 -3.60
C ASN A 6 -3.30 -4.81 -4.85
N TYR A 7 -4.28 -3.89 -4.85
CA TYR A 7 -4.46 -2.94 -5.94
C TYR A 7 -3.24 -2.02 -6.08
N LEU A 8 -2.76 -1.44 -4.97
CA LEU A 8 -1.59 -0.58 -5.00
C LEU A 8 -0.36 -1.34 -5.51
N GLN A 9 -0.15 -2.58 -5.10
CA GLN A 9 0.94 -3.40 -5.61
C GLN A 9 0.80 -3.71 -7.11
N SER A 10 -0.40 -3.96 -7.61
CA SER A 10 -0.62 -4.36 -9.02
C SER A 10 -0.37 -3.22 -10.02
N LEU A 11 -0.33 -1.97 -9.55
CA LEU A 11 0.01 -0.81 -10.37
C LEU A 11 1.51 -0.69 -10.67
N PHE A 12 2.36 -1.43 -9.97
CA PHE A 12 3.81 -1.29 -10.08
C PHE A 12 4.49 -2.64 -10.36
N PRO A 13 5.58 -2.65 -11.14
CA PRO A 13 6.25 -3.88 -11.55
C PRO A 13 7.02 -4.57 -10.41
N SER A 14 7.35 -3.84 -9.34
CA SER A 14 8.06 -4.40 -8.18
C SER A 14 7.58 -3.82 -6.84
N HIS A 15 7.97 -4.47 -5.75
CA HIS A 15 7.75 -3.97 -4.39
C HIS A 15 8.49 -2.66 -4.12
N LYS A 16 9.69 -2.52 -4.67
CA LYS A 16 10.51 -1.32 -4.55
C LYS A 16 9.83 -0.12 -5.23
N ASP A 17 9.25 -0.33 -6.41
CA ASP A 17 8.55 0.72 -7.15
C ASP A 17 7.25 1.14 -6.46
N ALA A 18 6.50 0.16 -5.93
CA ALA A 18 5.32 0.43 -5.11
C ALA A 18 5.68 1.23 -3.85
N ALA A 19 6.76 0.86 -3.16
CA ALA A 19 7.25 1.59 -2.00
C ALA A 19 7.63 3.03 -2.35
N ALA A 20 8.40 3.22 -3.42
CA ALA A 20 8.80 4.55 -3.89
C ALA A 20 7.58 5.44 -4.22
N ALA A 21 6.58 4.88 -4.93
CA ALA A 21 5.35 5.61 -5.28
C ALA A 21 4.48 5.96 -4.06
N LEU A 22 4.56 5.17 -2.99
CA LEU A 22 3.84 5.37 -1.75
C LEU A 22 4.65 6.13 -0.69
N GLU A 23 5.84 6.63 -1.05
CA GLU A 23 6.76 7.38 -0.19
C GLU A 23 7.21 6.57 1.05
N TYR A 24 7.35 5.25 0.88
CA TYR A 24 7.87 4.34 1.87
C TYR A 24 9.23 3.78 1.45
N SER A 25 10.01 3.33 2.43
CA SER A 25 11.09 2.37 2.15
C SER A 25 10.49 1.02 1.75
N GLU A 26 11.23 0.25 0.96
CA GLU A 26 10.83 -1.12 0.56
C GLU A 26 10.53 -2.01 1.78
N ARG A 27 11.33 -1.88 2.85
CA ARG A 27 11.11 -2.61 4.10
C ARG A 27 9.80 -2.23 4.79
N GLN A 28 9.47 -0.95 4.85
CA GLN A 28 8.19 -0.49 5.40
C GLN A 28 7.02 -1.04 4.58
N TRP A 29 7.11 -0.99 3.25
CA TRP A 29 6.09 -1.54 2.37
C TRP A 29 5.87 -3.05 2.57
N LEU A 30 6.96 -3.83 2.64
CA LEU A 30 6.88 -5.27 2.89
C LEU A 30 6.28 -5.59 4.27
N ASN A 31 6.63 -4.81 5.30
CA ASN A 31 6.02 -4.98 6.63
C ASN A 31 4.52 -4.70 6.60
N ILE A 32 4.11 -3.59 5.99
CA ILE A 32 2.69 -3.24 5.80
C ILE A 32 1.95 -4.37 5.09
N ARG A 33 2.52 -4.91 4.00
CA ARG A 33 1.93 -6.03 3.26
C ARG A 33 1.75 -7.26 4.14
N ARG A 34 2.80 -7.68 4.85
CA ARG A 34 2.77 -8.85 5.74
C ARG A 34 1.76 -8.67 6.87
N THR A 35 1.69 -7.50 7.49
CA THR A 35 0.70 -7.20 8.55
C THR A 35 -0.71 -7.38 8.01
N VAL A 36 -1.02 -6.81 6.85
CA VAL A 36 -2.35 -6.93 6.24
C VAL A 36 -2.65 -8.36 5.76
N GLU A 37 -1.68 -9.08 5.20
CA GLU A 37 -1.81 -10.48 4.78
C GLU A 37 -2.09 -11.42 5.97
N LYS A 38 -1.56 -11.11 7.14
CA LYS A 38 -1.83 -11.84 8.40
C LYS A 38 -3.18 -11.50 9.02
N GLY A 39 -3.90 -10.50 8.49
CA GLY A 39 -5.15 -10.00 9.08
C GLY A 39 -4.93 -9.11 10.31
N GLU A 40 -3.70 -8.65 10.55
CA GLU A 40 -3.39 -7.69 11.61
C GLU A 40 -3.77 -6.26 11.18
N THR A 41 -4.11 -5.41 12.15
CA THR A 41 -4.49 -4.03 11.91
C THR A 41 -3.27 -3.14 11.72
N LEU A 42 -3.32 -2.24 10.74
CA LEU A 42 -2.29 -1.21 10.59
C LEU A 42 -2.58 -0.04 11.54
N SER A 43 -1.60 0.84 11.74
CA SER A 43 -1.87 2.10 12.43
C SER A 43 -2.88 2.94 11.64
N PRO A 44 -3.83 3.66 12.30
CA PRO A 44 -4.86 4.45 11.61
C PRO A 44 -4.29 5.45 10.59
N ARG A 45 -3.14 6.06 10.91
CA ARG A 45 -2.43 6.99 10.01
C ARG A 45 -1.96 6.30 8.72
N THR A 46 -1.48 5.06 8.82
CA THR A 46 -1.02 4.28 7.66
C THR A 46 -2.21 3.86 6.79
N GLU A 47 -3.31 3.42 7.41
CA GLU A 47 -4.53 3.08 6.66
C GLU A 47 -5.09 4.27 5.90
N LEU A 48 -5.20 5.43 6.55
CA LEU A 48 -5.68 6.66 5.93
C LEU A 48 -4.79 7.08 4.75
N TRP A 49 -3.47 6.99 4.91
CA TRP A 49 -2.52 7.29 3.84
C TRP A 49 -2.69 6.37 2.63
N LEU A 50 -2.71 5.05 2.86
CA LEU A 50 -2.88 4.06 1.78
C LEU A 50 -4.23 4.23 1.08
N TYR A 51 -5.29 4.51 1.84
CA TYR A 51 -6.62 4.78 1.28
C TYR A 51 -6.63 6.05 0.43
N SER A 52 -5.98 7.12 0.88
CA SER A 52 -5.86 8.36 0.11
C SER A 52 -5.09 8.16 -1.21
N LYS A 53 -3.97 7.43 -1.18
CA LYS A 53 -3.20 7.08 -2.38
C LYS A 53 -4.02 6.19 -3.33
N TYR A 54 -4.75 5.21 -2.79
CA TYR A 54 -5.66 4.36 -3.55
C TYR A 54 -6.73 5.17 -4.29
N GLN A 55 -7.41 6.08 -3.60
CA GLN A 55 -8.42 6.96 -4.22
C GLN A 55 -7.81 7.84 -5.32
N THR A 56 -6.62 8.39 -5.07
CA THR A 56 -5.91 9.24 -6.03
C THR A 56 -5.52 8.46 -7.30
N LEU A 57 -5.02 7.24 -7.14
CA LEU A 57 -4.57 6.41 -8.26
C LEU A 57 -5.72 5.73 -9.01
N ARG A 58 -6.84 5.44 -8.33
CA ARG A 58 -8.04 4.86 -8.94
C ARG A 58 -8.80 5.88 -9.79
N LYS A 59 -8.82 7.16 -9.42
CA LYS A 59 -9.48 8.24 -10.18
C LYS A 59 -8.75 8.66 -11.46
N LYS A 60 -7.49 8.25 -11.65
CA LYS A 60 -6.67 8.58 -12.83
C LYS A 60 -6.82 7.56 -13.98
N LYS A 61 -7.69 6.57 -13.86
CA LYS A 61 -8.15 5.67 -14.93
C LYS A 61 -9.51 6.14 -15.43
#